data_AF-A0A3C1TIY1-F1
#
_entry.id   AF-A0A3C1TIY1-F1
#
_cell.length_a   1.000
_cell.length_b   1.000
_cell.length_c   1.000
_cell.angle_alpha   90.00
_cell.angle_beta   90.00
_cell.angle_gamma   90.00
#
_symmetry.space_group_name_H-M   'P 1'
#
loop_
_entity.id
_entity.type
_entity.pdbx_description
1 polymer ?
#
loop_
_entity_poly.entity_id
_entity_poly.type
_entity_poly.pdbx_seq_one_letter_code
_entity_poly.pdbx_strand_id
1 'polypeptide(L)'
;MAKQHTFHIPVMGLGFTMETPIKVARYGISSVISIIEDELMERLRELYSPWVNDSFAPIATHEEDYRARRIASYLNLVNRIVKQQIETLRNLPFSIGNDLVKYFELLPDDSPVKL
;
A
#
# COMPACT_ATOMS: atom_id res chain seq x y z
N MET A 1 1.62 -1.19 18.70
CA MET A 1 2.24 -0.02 18.02
C MET A 1 1.39 1.20 18.34
N ALA A 2 2.01 2.36 18.59
CA ALA A 2 1.27 3.61 18.77
C ALA A 2 0.66 4.05 17.43
N LYS A 3 -0.62 4.39 17.43
CA LYS A 3 -1.34 4.86 16.24
C LYS A 3 -0.95 6.32 16.00
N GLN A 4 -0.28 6.62 14.89
CA GLN A 4 0.18 7.97 14.56
C GLN A 4 -0.94 8.88 14.05
N HIS A 5 -2.02 8.29 13.53
CA HIS A 5 -3.18 9.01 12.99
C HIS A 5 -4.45 8.65 13.78
N THR A 6 -5.35 9.62 13.95
CA THR A 6 -6.62 9.40 14.66
C THR A 6 -7.68 8.76 13.74
N PHE A 7 -7.58 8.94 12.44
CA PHE A 7 -8.52 8.42 11.44
C PHE A 7 -8.04 7.13 10.75
N HIS A 8 -8.87 6.59 9.87
CA HIS A 8 -8.51 5.58 8.87
C HIS A 8 -9.29 5.85 7.58
N ILE A 9 -8.78 5.42 6.43
CA ILE A 9 -9.51 5.52 5.16
C ILE A 9 -10.45 4.32 5.04
N PRO A 10 -11.78 4.53 4.95
CA PRO A 10 -12.76 3.45 4.85
C PRO A 10 -12.84 2.89 3.43
N VAL A 11 -13.76 1.95 3.21
CA VAL A 11 -14.09 1.46 1.86
C VAL A 11 -14.72 2.60 1.05
N MET A 12 -14.12 2.94 -0.09
CA MET A 12 -14.58 4.02 -0.98
C MET A 12 -15.10 3.50 -2.34
N GLY A 13 -14.77 2.24 -2.68
CA GLY A 13 -15.06 1.58 -3.97
C GLY A 13 -13.98 0.54 -4.26
N LEU A 14 -14.29 -0.59 -4.90
CA LEU A 14 -13.39 -1.76 -4.97
C LEU A 14 -11.97 -1.43 -5.44
N GLY A 15 -11.82 -0.79 -6.61
CA GLY A 15 -10.52 -0.39 -7.15
C GLY A 15 -9.78 0.62 -6.28
N PHE A 16 -10.45 1.69 -5.86
CA PHE A 16 -9.86 2.70 -4.99
C PHE A 16 -9.38 2.11 -3.68
N THR A 17 -10.17 1.22 -3.08
CA THR A 17 -9.89 0.61 -1.79
C THR A 17 -8.65 -0.26 -1.84
N MET A 18 -8.52 -1.09 -2.89
CA MET A 18 -7.37 -1.99 -3.04
C MET A 18 -6.07 -1.23 -3.32
N GLU A 19 -6.09 -0.16 -4.11
CA GLU A 19 -4.89 0.63 -4.35
C GLU A 19 -4.49 1.57 -3.21
N THR A 20 -5.43 1.94 -2.33
CA THR A 20 -5.19 2.95 -1.28
C THR A 20 -3.94 2.67 -0.43
N PRO A 21 -3.69 1.45 0.10
CA PRO A 21 -2.48 1.16 0.86
C PRO A 21 -1.18 1.48 0.10
N ILE A 22 -1.11 1.21 -1.21
CA ILE A 22 0.06 1.54 -2.05
C ILE A 22 0.32 3.05 -2.06
N LYS A 23 -0.73 3.87 -1.94
CA LYS A 23 -0.65 5.32 -2.04
C LYS A 23 -0.33 6.00 -0.71
N VAL A 24 -0.84 5.47 0.41
CA VAL A 24 -0.80 6.18 1.71
C VAL A 24 -0.07 5.46 2.85
N ALA A 25 0.22 4.16 2.74
CA ALA A 25 0.75 3.39 3.88
C ALA A 25 2.13 3.91 4.34
N ARG A 26 2.96 4.42 3.43
CA ARG A 26 4.26 5.06 3.78
C ARG A 26 4.11 6.26 4.73
N TYR A 27 2.93 6.86 4.80
CA TYR A 27 2.60 7.96 5.71
C TYR A 27 2.02 7.51 7.06
N GLY A 28 1.99 6.20 7.33
CA GLY A 28 1.40 5.65 8.55
C GLY A 28 -0.14 5.71 8.61
N ILE A 29 -0.79 6.07 7.50
CA ILE A 29 -2.25 6.16 7.40
C ILE A 29 -2.81 4.74 7.22
N SER A 30 -3.73 4.36 8.11
CA SER A 30 -4.42 3.06 8.03
C SER A 30 -5.52 3.09 6.97
N SER A 31 -5.62 2.02 6.18
CA SER A 31 -6.69 1.81 5.20
C SER A 31 -7.09 0.33 5.16
N VAL A 32 -8.06 0.00 4.32
CA VAL A 32 -8.60 -1.36 4.15
C VAL A 32 -8.31 -1.89 2.74
N ILE A 33 -8.25 -3.22 2.59
CA ILE A 33 -8.16 -3.92 1.31
C ILE A 33 -9.37 -4.85 1.21
N SER A 34 -10.17 -4.72 0.15
CA SER A 34 -11.23 -5.68 -0.15
C SER A 34 -10.63 -6.94 -0.78
N ILE A 35 -10.97 -8.12 -0.26
CA ILE A 35 -10.57 -9.44 -0.80
C ILE A 35 -11.68 -10.12 -1.61
N ILE A 36 -12.72 -9.37 -1.94
CA ILE A 36 -13.91 -9.91 -2.62
C ILE A 36 -13.59 -10.21 -4.09
N GLU A 37 -12.89 -9.31 -4.77
CA GLU A 37 -12.68 -9.34 -6.23
C GLU A 37 -11.24 -9.76 -6.57
N ASP A 38 -11.00 -11.06 -6.78
CA ASP A 38 -9.66 -11.57 -7.07
C ASP A 38 -9.19 -11.28 -8.51
N GLU A 39 -10.10 -11.10 -9.47
CA GLU A 39 -9.70 -10.69 -10.82
C GLU A 39 -9.06 -9.30 -10.83
N LEU A 40 -9.61 -8.39 -10.02
CA LEU A 40 -9.04 -7.05 -9.86
C LEU A 40 -7.68 -7.12 -9.17
N MET A 41 -7.48 -8.03 -8.20
CA MET A 41 -6.15 -8.26 -7.60
C MET A 41 -5.13 -8.69 -8.63
N GLU A 42 -5.52 -9.56 -9.56
CA GLU A 42 -4.62 -10.06 -10.60
C GLU A 42 -4.25 -8.96 -11.60
N ARG A 43 -5.21 -8.12 -12.01
CA ARG A 43 -4.94 -6.93 -12.84
C ARG A 43 -4.03 -5.92 -12.13
N LEU A 44 -4.24 -5.69 -10.83
CA LEU A 44 -3.36 -4.84 -10.04
C LEU A 44 -1.96 -5.46 -9.89
N ARG A 45 -1.86 -6.78 -9.77
CA ARG A 45 -0.57 -7.48 -9.79
C ARG A 45 0.17 -7.23 -11.09
N GLU A 46 -0.49 -7.37 -12.23
CA GLU A 46 0.10 -7.08 -13.53
C GLU A 46 0.62 -5.63 -13.61
N LEU A 47 -0.21 -4.68 -13.16
CA LEU A 47 0.12 -3.24 -13.20
C LEU A 47 1.28 -2.85 -12.27
N TYR A 48 1.33 -3.40 -11.06
CA TYR A 48 2.24 -2.93 -10.00
C TYR A 48 3.49 -3.81 -9.78
N SER A 49 3.55 -5.03 -10.32
CA SER A 49 4.76 -5.87 -10.21
C SER A 49 6.04 -5.17 -10.71
N PRO A 50 6.02 -4.40 -11.82
CA PRO A 50 7.20 -3.68 -12.29
C PRO A 50 7.76 -2.66 -11.28
N TRP A 51 6.94 -2.12 -10.37
CA TRP A 51 7.37 -1.08 -9.42
C TRP A 51 8.41 -1.59 -8.40
N VAL A 52 8.43 -2.90 -8.17
CA VAL A 52 9.34 -3.58 -7.25
C VAL A 52 10.29 -4.54 -8.01
N ASN A 53 10.42 -4.37 -9.33
CA ASN A 53 11.18 -5.26 -10.21
C ASN A 53 10.80 -6.75 -10.08
N ASP A 54 9.51 -7.01 -9.84
CA ASP A 54 8.99 -8.37 -9.72
C ASP A 54 8.42 -8.86 -11.05
N SER A 55 8.60 -10.13 -11.36
CA SER A 55 8.08 -10.73 -12.59
C SER A 55 6.61 -11.11 -12.40
N PHE A 56 5.73 -10.52 -13.21
CA PHE A 56 4.33 -10.93 -13.22
C PHE A 56 4.16 -12.27 -13.95
N ALA A 57 3.67 -13.28 -13.23
CA ALA A 57 3.18 -14.53 -13.79
C ALA A 57 1.70 -14.67 -13.44
N PRO A 58 0.79 -14.77 -14.43
CA PRO A 58 -0.64 -14.83 -14.19
C PRO A 58 -1.03 -16.13 -13.49
N ILE A 59 -1.96 -16.03 -12.54
CA ILE A 59 -2.61 -17.19 -11.90
C ILE A 59 -3.96 -17.40 -12.57
N ALA A 60 -4.14 -18.50 -13.30
CA ALA A 60 -5.37 -18.79 -14.04
C ALA A 60 -6.45 -19.41 -13.15
N THR A 61 -7.73 -19.22 -13.52
CA THR A 61 -8.89 -19.67 -12.74
C THR A 61 -9.08 -21.19 -12.71
N HIS A 62 -8.34 -21.93 -13.55
CA HIS A 62 -8.34 -23.40 -13.56
C HIS A 62 -7.26 -24.00 -12.66
N GLU A 63 -6.39 -23.18 -12.06
CA GLU A 63 -5.39 -23.66 -11.11
C GLU A 63 -6.04 -23.98 -9.76
N GLU A 64 -5.49 -24.98 -9.06
CA GLU A 64 -5.89 -25.29 -7.68
C GLU A 64 -5.65 -24.07 -6.78
N ASP A 65 -6.65 -23.77 -5.94
CA ASP A 65 -6.66 -22.63 -5.02
C ASP A 65 -6.35 -21.26 -5.66
N TYR A 66 -6.69 -21.08 -6.94
CA TYR A 66 -6.35 -19.85 -7.70
C TYR A 66 -6.73 -18.57 -6.94
N ARG A 67 -7.92 -18.53 -6.32
CA ARG A 67 -8.41 -17.33 -5.61
C ARG A 67 -7.54 -17.01 -4.39
N ALA A 68 -7.24 -18.02 -3.56
CA ALA A 68 -6.38 -17.83 -2.39
C ALA A 68 -4.95 -17.42 -2.82
N ARG A 69 -4.44 -18.03 -3.89
CA ARG A 69 -3.12 -17.71 -4.46
C ARG A 69 -3.05 -16.29 -5.02
N ARG A 70 -4.09 -15.81 -5.71
CA ARG A 70 -4.21 -14.42 -6.19
C ARG A 70 -4.22 -13.44 -5.02
N ILE A 71 -5.06 -13.69 -4.01
CA ILE A 71 -5.12 -12.85 -2.80
C ILE A 71 -3.76 -12.79 -2.11
N ALA A 72 -3.15 -13.93 -1.82
CA ALA A 72 -1.84 -13.98 -1.15
C ALA A 72 -0.76 -13.27 -1.98
N SER A 73 -0.71 -13.52 -3.29
CA SER A 73 0.28 -12.91 -4.18
C SER A 73 0.13 -11.39 -4.25
N TYR A 74 -1.11 -10.90 -4.27
CA TYR A 74 -1.41 -9.48 -4.28
C TYR A 74 -1.02 -8.81 -2.95
N LEU A 75 -1.40 -9.39 -1.81
CA LEU A 75 -1.02 -8.87 -0.50
C LEU A 75 0.50 -8.85 -0.30
N ASN A 76 1.19 -9.87 -0.80
CA ASN A 76 2.64 -9.93 -0.81
C ASN A 76 3.27 -8.82 -1.67
N LEU A 77 2.70 -8.55 -2.85
CA LEU A 77 3.12 -7.43 -3.70
C LEU A 77 2.94 -6.08 -3.00
N VAL A 78 1.76 -5.83 -2.43
CA VAL A 78 1.48 -4.60 -1.67
C VAL A 78 2.49 -4.42 -0.52
N ASN A 79 2.76 -5.49 0.23
CA ASN A 79 3.74 -5.47 1.31
C ASN A 79 5.16 -5.13 0.81
N ARG A 80 5.60 -5.68 -0.32
CA ARG A 80 6.89 -5.34 -0.93
C ARG A 80 6.95 -3.86 -1.32
N ILE A 81 5.92 -3.36 -2.01
CA ILE A 81 5.84 -1.96 -2.46
C ILE A 81 5.93 -1.03 -1.24
N VAL A 82 5.12 -1.27 -0.22
CA VAL A 82 5.09 -0.43 0.99
C VAL A 82 6.43 -0.44 1.71
N LYS A 83 7.10 -1.60 1.82
CA LYS A 83 8.45 -1.67 2.41
C LYS A 83 9.46 -0.83 1.64
N GLN A 84 9.51 -0.96 0.31
CA GLN A 84 10.42 -0.17 -0.53
C GLN A 84 10.13 1.33 -0.43
N GLN A 85 8.85 1.72 -0.38
CA GLN A 85 8.46 3.11 -0.17
C GLN A 85 8.92 3.65 1.18
N ILE A 86 8.79 2.86 2.25
CA ILE A 86 9.27 3.23 3.60
C ILE A 86 10.80 3.34 3.63
N GLU A 87 11.52 2.42 2.99
CA GLU A 87 12.98 2.49 2.88
C GLU A 87 13.42 3.74 2.12
N THR A 88 12.76 4.05 1.00
CA THR A 88 12.99 5.29 0.26
C THR A 88 12.75 6.51 1.14
N LEU A 89 11.59 6.56 1.82
CA LEU A 89 11.20 7.65 2.70
C LEU A 89 12.24 7.92 3.80
N ARG A 90 12.74 6.85 4.43
CA ARG A 90 13.74 6.92 5.52
C ARG A 90 15.10 7.43 5.06
N ASN A 91 15.43 7.29 3.78
CA ASN A 91 16.69 7.71 3.18
C ASN A 91 16.62 9.11 2.54
N LEU A 92 15.46 9.75 2.53
CA LEU A 92 15.32 11.12 2.02
C LEU A 92 15.96 12.13 2.98
N PRO A 93 16.56 13.22 2.46
CA PRO A 93 16.99 14.34 3.30
C PRO A 93 15.78 15.10 3.85
N PHE A 94 15.95 15.88 4.92
CA PHE A 94 14.92 16.83 5.36
C PHE A 94 14.94 18.07 4.47
N SER A 95 14.22 18.02 3.35
CA SER A 95 14.09 19.12 2.39
C SER A 95 12.63 19.42 2.10
N ILE A 96 12.25 20.70 2.14
CA ILE A 96 10.88 21.16 1.88
C ILE A 96 10.36 20.59 0.56
N GLY A 97 9.12 20.11 0.60
CA GLY A 97 8.42 19.60 -0.59
C GLY A 97 8.67 18.13 -0.94
N ASN A 98 9.48 17.40 -0.17
CA ASN A 98 9.66 15.96 -0.38
C ASN A 98 8.70 15.11 0.48
N ASP A 99 8.64 13.80 0.18
CA ASP A 99 7.74 12.87 0.86
C ASP A 99 8.05 12.71 2.36
N LEU A 100 9.30 12.93 2.81
CA LEU A 100 9.66 12.87 4.23
C LEU A 100 9.09 14.05 5.01
N VAL A 101 9.19 15.27 4.48
CA VAL A 101 8.54 16.44 5.09
C VAL A 101 7.03 16.27 5.08
N LYS A 102 6.46 15.80 3.96
CA LYS A 102 5.04 15.49 3.84
C LYS A 102 4.54 14.48 4.87
N TYR A 103 5.36 13.48 5.23
CA TYR A 103 5.02 12.53 6.31
C TYR A 103 4.71 13.27 7.62
N PHE A 104 5.56 14.22 8.03
CA PHE A 104 5.37 14.98 9.25
C PHE A 104 4.23 15.99 9.14
N GLU A 105 4.08 16.65 7.99
CA GLU A 105 2.96 17.57 7.73
C GLU A 105 1.59 16.89 7.88
N LEU A 106 1.49 15.62 7.46
CA LEU A 106 0.26 14.84 7.51
C LEU A 106 -0.10 14.34 8.92
N LEU A 107 0.80 14.41 9.90
CA LEU A 107 0.49 13.99 11.26
C LEU A 107 -0.60 14.88 11.91
N PRO A 108 -1.36 14.36 12.87
CA PRO A 108 -2.24 15.18 13.71
C PRO A 108 -1.50 16.31 14.42
N ASP A 109 -2.15 17.46 14.61
CA ASP A 109 -1.55 18.65 15.26
C ASP A 109 -1.12 18.40 16.72
N ASP A 110 -1.77 17.45 17.39
CA ASP A 110 -1.46 17.02 18.76
C ASP A 110 -0.38 15.93 18.82
N SER A 111 0.17 15.52 17.67
CA SER A 111 1.23 14.52 17.64
C SER A 111 2.53 15.07 18.24
N PRO A 112 3.16 14.36 19.20
CA PRO A 112 4.39 14.82 19.85
C PRO A 112 5.61 14.84 18.92
N VAL A 113 5.46 14.29 17.71
CA VAL A 113 6.52 14.20 16.70
C VAL A 113 6.20 15.01 15.44
N LYS A 114 5.13 15.81 15.43
CA LYS A 114 4.86 16.73 14.32
C LYS A 114 5.84 17.90 14.37
N LEU A 115 6.42 18.23 13.21
CA LEU A 115 7.33 19.36 13.01
C LEU A 115 6.58 20.69 12.95
#